data_AF-A0A1V5ZXY2-F1
#
_entry.id   AF-A0A1V5ZXY2-F1
#
_cell.length_a   1.000
_cell.length_b   1.000
_cell.length_c   1.000
_cell.angle_alpha   90.00
_cell.angle_beta   90.00
_cell.angle_gamma   90.00
#
_symmetry.space_group_name_H-M   'P 1'
#
loop_
_entity.id
_entity.type
_entity.pdbx_description
1 polymer ?
#
loop_
_entity_poly.entity_id
_entity_poly.type
_entity_poly.pdbx_seq_one_letter_code
_entity_poly.pdbx_strand_id
1 'polypeptide(L)'
;MGILPYWDQNMDLDIAPWTPYAKDFNPVSVNLLHSDQLGKIASLALGMDSELLFVESAETGQVGPLFRDNLLIPGRRRHADGGFSLIFGYSAMMEALLGLFAQVFPGVSAGLALCGVWDRFMLVDECKVIVLVGDSFLLNESKCLMALQEIMTATATDKGSSSFFAEQFGYRRFSIPFETDDITSLSISKMLFDFELDATRALLGPPPEVSLPDIFRERDQ
;
A
#
# COMPACT_ATOMS: atom_id res chain seq x y z
N MET A 1 -6.77 0.74 18.63
CA MET A 1 -7.28 1.40 17.40
C MET A 1 -6.08 1.98 16.69
N GLY A 2 -5.97 1.77 15.38
CA GLY A 2 -4.90 2.34 14.56
C GLY A 2 -4.97 3.87 14.54
N ILE A 3 -3.85 4.51 14.20
CA ILE A 3 -3.72 5.95 14.01
C ILE A 3 -4.40 6.35 12.69
N LEU A 4 -4.30 5.49 11.68
CA LEU A 4 -4.89 5.70 10.36
C LEU A 4 -6.31 5.14 10.27
N PRO A 5 -7.22 5.81 9.53
CA PRO A 5 -8.55 5.28 9.24
C PRO A 5 -8.45 4.04 8.34
N TYR A 6 -9.45 3.16 8.42
CA TYR A 6 -9.60 2.08 7.43
C TYR A 6 -10.26 2.62 6.16
N TRP A 7 -9.87 2.14 4.99
CA TRP A 7 -10.53 2.43 3.73
C TRP A 7 -11.74 1.51 3.52
N ASP A 8 -12.78 2.02 2.87
CA ASP A 8 -13.99 1.26 2.53
C ASP A 8 -13.77 0.21 1.42
N GLN A 9 -12.63 0.25 0.73
CA GLN A 9 -12.27 -0.67 -0.34
C GLN A 9 -11.04 -1.50 0.02
N ASN A 10 -11.10 -2.79 -0.33
CA ASN A 10 -9.93 -3.66 -0.31
C ASN A 10 -9.01 -3.31 -1.48
N MET A 11 -7.73 -3.60 -1.32
CA MET A 11 -6.74 -3.46 -2.37
C MET A 11 -6.38 -4.84 -2.90
N ASP A 12 -6.59 -5.12 -4.17
CA ASP A 12 -6.11 -6.36 -4.76
C ASP A 12 -4.83 -6.09 -5.56
N LEU A 13 -3.78 -6.84 -5.23
CA LEU A 13 -2.50 -6.83 -5.92
C LEU A 13 -2.22 -8.21 -6.51
N ASP A 14 -1.69 -8.21 -7.71
CA ASP A 14 -1.24 -9.36 -8.47
C ASP A 14 0.27 -9.51 -8.45
N ILE A 15 0.67 -10.77 -8.40
CA ILE A 15 2.01 -11.20 -8.70
C ILE A 15 2.17 -11.18 -10.23
N ALA A 16 3.10 -10.37 -10.73
CA ALA A 16 3.39 -10.40 -12.17
C ALA A 16 3.84 -11.81 -12.61
N PRO A 17 3.37 -12.31 -13.77
CA PRO A 17 3.61 -13.70 -14.20
C PRO A 17 5.10 -14.07 -14.37
N TRP A 18 5.97 -13.08 -14.51
CA TRP A 18 7.42 -13.23 -14.67
C TRP A 18 8.21 -12.96 -13.38
N THR A 19 7.54 -12.57 -12.30
CA THR A 19 8.16 -12.30 -11.00
C THR A 19 7.94 -13.52 -10.10
N PRO A 20 8.99 -14.25 -9.70
CA PRO A 20 8.85 -15.40 -8.83
C PRO A 20 8.63 -14.93 -7.39
N TYR A 21 7.40 -14.52 -7.08
CA TYR A 21 6.95 -14.32 -5.70
C TYR A 21 7.18 -15.61 -4.92
N ALA A 22 7.63 -15.49 -3.67
CA ALA A 22 8.09 -16.60 -2.82
C ALA A 22 9.47 -17.24 -3.13
N LYS A 23 10.21 -16.84 -4.18
CA LYS A 23 11.58 -17.37 -4.44
C LYS A 23 12.66 -16.29 -4.54
N ASP A 24 12.49 -15.29 -5.41
CA ASP A 24 13.46 -14.21 -5.63
C ASP A 24 12.78 -12.84 -5.46
N PHE A 25 12.15 -12.65 -4.29
CA PHE A 25 11.46 -11.40 -3.96
C PHE A 25 12.48 -10.32 -3.58
N ASN A 26 12.64 -9.32 -4.44
CA ASN A 26 13.67 -8.29 -4.35
C ASN A 26 13.04 -6.88 -4.23
N PRO A 27 12.44 -6.54 -3.06
CA PRO A 27 11.62 -5.34 -2.91
C PRO A 27 12.42 -4.03 -3.03
N VAL A 28 13.72 -3.99 -2.75
CA VAL A 28 14.55 -2.81 -3.00
C VAL A 28 15.05 -2.80 -4.43
N SER A 29 15.62 -3.91 -4.92
CA SER A 29 16.28 -3.91 -6.23
C SER A 29 15.31 -3.63 -7.37
N VAL A 30 14.07 -4.16 -7.29
CA VAL A 30 13.04 -3.87 -8.30
C VAL A 30 12.76 -2.36 -8.37
N ASN A 31 12.53 -1.73 -7.22
CA ASN A 31 12.25 -0.29 -7.16
C ASN A 31 13.46 0.57 -7.60
N LEU A 32 14.68 0.12 -7.30
CA LEU A 32 15.92 0.78 -7.73
C LEU A 32 16.09 0.78 -9.25
N LEU A 33 15.67 -0.30 -9.94
CA LEU A 33 15.74 -0.38 -11.40
C LEU A 33 14.88 0.69 -12.08
N HIS A 34 13.81 1.15 -11.43
CA HIS A 34 12.94 2.18 -11.95
C HIS A 34 13.42 3.60 -11.61
N SER A 35 13.85 3.83 -10.36
CA SER A 35 14.35 5.14 -9.93
C SER A 35 15.20 5.02 -8.67
N ASP A 36 16.31 5.77 -8.61
CA ASP A 36 17.14 5.93 -7.41
C ASP A 36 16.33 6.40 -6.19
N GLN A 37 15.32 7.25 -6.43
CA GLN A 37 14.44 7.74 -5.37
C GLN A 37 13.54 6.63 -4.82
N LEU A 38 12.94 5.82 -5.69
CA LEU A 38 12.09 4.71 -5.29
C LEU A 38 12.91 3.60 -4.61
N GLY A 39 14.13 3.33 -5.09
CA GLY A 39 15.06 2.43 -4.42
C GLY A 39 15.40 2.88 -2.99
N LYS A 40 15.60 4.19 -2.77
CA LYS A 40 15.82 4.75 -1.43
C LYS A 40 14.58 4.66 -0.54
N ILE A 41 13.39 4.95 -1.07
CA ILE A 41 12.14 4.82 -0.32
C ILE A 41 11.91 3.35 0.07
N ALA A 42 12.11 2.41 -0.85
CA ALA A 42 11.99 0.99 -0.57
C ALA A 42 12.99 0.51 0.48
N SER A 43 14.26 0.97 0.41
CA SER A 43 15.27 0.59 1.41
C SER A 43 14.96 1.18 2.80
N LEU A 44 14.43 2.40 2.86
CA LEU A 44 14.00 3.05 4.10
C LEU A 44 12.75 2.39 4.68
N ALA A 45 11.75 2.08 3.87
CA ALA A 45 10.54 1.36 4.30
C ALA A 45 10.94 0.04 4.97
N LEU A 46 11.86 -0.69 4.33
CA LEU A 46 12.38 -1.94 4.84
C LEU A 46 13.20 -1.82 6.12
N GLY A 47 13.82 -0.67 6.36
CA GLY A 47 14.47 -0.37 7.63
C GLY A 47 13.49 -0.02 8.75
N MET A 48 12.21 0.20 8.43
CA MET A 48 11.11 0.45 9.36
C MET A 48 10.15 -0.74 9.44
N ASP A 49 10.65 -1.94 9.12
CA ASP A 49 9.89 -3.18 9.08
C ASP A 49 8.66 -3.09 8.16
N SER A 50 8.71 -2.33 7.06
CA SER A 50 7.63 -2.18 6.09
C SER A 50 8.15 -2.42 4.67
N GLU A 51 7.28 -2.73 3.72
CA GLU A 51 7.67 -2.99 2.33
C GLU A 51 6.99 -2.01 1.38
N LEU A 52 7.71 -1.49 0.39
CA LEU A 52 7.08 -0.74 -0.71
C LEU A 52 6.58 -1.75 -1.76
N LEU A 53 5.27 -1.97 -1.78
CA LEU A 53 4.63 -3.02 -2.57
C LEU A 53 4.23 -2.55 -3.96
N PHE A 54 3.72 -1.34 -4.07
CA PHE A 54 3.21 -0.78 -5.32
C PHE A 54 3.25 0.75 -5.31
N VAL A 55 3.51 1.32 -6.48
CA VAL A 55 3.52 2.74 -6.79
C VAL A 55 2.73 2.93 -8.08
N GLU A 56 1.77 3.84 -8.06
CA GLU A 56 1.06 4.33 -9.24
C GLU A 56 1.21 5.84 -9.27
N SER A 57 1.76 6.36 -10.36
CA SER A 57 2.04 7.78 -10.51
C SER A 57 1.89 8.16 -11.98
N ALA A 58 1.39 9.37 -12.24
CA ALA A 58 1.27 9.87 -13.60
C ALA A 58 2.64 10.08 -14.26
N GLU A 59 3.66 10.43 -13.46
CA GLU A 59 5.03 10.68 -13.92
C GLU A 59 5.83 9.39 -14.11
N THR A 60 5.74 8.45 -13.16
CA THR A 60 6.57 7.24 -13.12
C THR A 60 5.86 5.98 -13.61
N GLY A 61 4.55 6.06 -13.83
CA GLY A 61 3.72 4.92 -14.21
C GLY A 61 3.45 3.98 -13.02
N GLN A 62 3.25 2.70 -13.33
CA GLN A 62 3.08 1.66 -12.33
C GLN A 62 4.41 0.95 -12.07
N VAL A 63 4.86 0.98 -10.81
CA VAL A 63 6.16 0.46 -10.38
C VAL A 63 5.99 -0.29 -9.07
N GLY A 64 6.69 -1.41 -8.92
CA GLY A 64 6.73 -2.14 -7.66
C GLY A 64 7.02 -3.62 -7.86
N PRO A 65 7.31 -4.35 -6.77
CA PRO A 65 7.42 -5.80 -6.81
C PRO A 65 6.08 -6.50 -7.06
N LEU A 66 4.97 -5.87 -6.66
CA LEU A 66 3.60 -6.29 -6.97
C LEU A 66 2.98 -5.30 -7.95
N PHE A 67 2.02 -5.79 -8.74
CA PHE A 67 1.26 -4.97 -9.69
C PHE A 67 -0.20 -5.00 -9.29
N ARG A 68 -1.00 -4.00 -9.65
CA ARG A 68 -2.46 -4.20 -9.61
C ARG A 68 -2.86 -5.13 -10.74
N ASP A 69 -3.74 -6.07 -10.46
CA ASP A 69 -4.41 -6.86 -11.51
C ASP A 69 -4.99 -5.87 -12.56
N ASN A 70 -5.05 -6.30 -13.82
CA ASN A 70 -5.62 -5.61 -14.99
C ASN A 70 -4.69 -4.85 -15.96
N LEU A 71 -3.38 -5.16 -16.04
CA LEU A 71 -2.58 -4.66 -17.18
C LEU A 71 -3.02 -5.25 -18.54
N LEU A 72 -3.75 -6.37 -18.55
CA LEU A 72 -4.05 -7.14 -19.77
C LEU A 72 -5.53 -7.54 -19.98
N ILE A 73 -6.46 -7.17 -19.09
CA ILE A 73 -7.90 -7.43 -19.31
C ILE A 73 -8.55 -6.19 -19.96
N PRO A 74 -8.86 -6.24 -21.27
CA PRO A 74 -9.50 -5.11 -21.94
C PRO A 74 -10.93 -4.98 -21.41
N GLY A 75 -11.22 -3.89 -20.69
CA GLY A 75 -12.60 -3.50 -20.36
C GLY A 75 -12.97 -3.43 -18.88
N ARG A 76 -12.11 -3.78 -17.93
CA ARG A 76 -12.43 -3.68 -16.48
C ARG A 76 -11.91 -2.45 -15.75
N ARG A 77 -10.99 -1.67 -16.33
CA ARG A 77 -10.70 -0.29 -15.87
C ARG A 77 -10.41 0.63 -17.05
N ARG A 78 -11.08 1.78 -17.08
CA ARG A 78 -10.53 2.98 -17.75
C ARG A 78 -9.57 3.59 -16.74
N HIS A 79 -8.30 3.73 -17.10
CA HIS A 79 -7.32 4.48 -16.31
C HIS A 79 -7.97 5.74 -15.75
N ALA A 80 -7.88 5.93 -14.43
CA ALA A 80 -7.96 7.27 -13.89
C ALA A 80 -6.66 7.95 -14.31
N ASP A 81 -6.70 8.66 -15.43
CA ASP A 81 -5.61 9.49 -15.92
C ASP A 81 -5.25 10.53 -14.84
N GLY A 82 -4.32 10.18 -13.94
CA GLY A 82 -3.62 11.11 -13.04
C GLY A 82 -3.79 10.93 -11.53
N GLY A 83 -3.84 9.69 -11.03
CA GLY A 83 -3.77 9.41 -9.59
C GLY A 83 -2.36 9.07 -9.10
N PHE A 84 -1.94 9.64 -7.97
CA PHE A 84 -0.78 9.20 -7.20
C PHE A 84 -1.22 8.22 -6.11
N SER A 85 -0.67 7.00 -6.08
CA SER A 85 -0.85 6.08 -4.95
C SER A 85 0.42 5.31 -4.62
N LEU A 86 0.66 5.11 -3.32
CA LEU A 86 1.72 4.24 -2.80
C LEU A 86 1.08 3.23 -1.85
N ILE A 87 1.48 1.97 -1.98
CA ILE A 87 1.04 0.89 -1.10
C ILE A 87 2.26 0.36 -0.36
N PHE A 88 2.18 0.42 0.97
CA PHE A 88 3.17 -0.10 1.88
C PHE A 88 2.62 -1.29 2.67
N GLY A 89 3.46 -2.29 2.94
CA GLY A 89 3.16 -3.31 3.94
C GLY A 89 3.01 -2.68 5.32
N TYR A 90 2.08 -3.19 6.13
CA TYR A 90 1.82 -2.64 7.44
C TYR A 90 3.01 -2.77 8.39
N SER A 91 3.31 -1.69 9.11
CA SER A 91 4.19 -1.66 10.28
C SER A 91 3.70 -0.55 11.19
N ALA A 92 3.73 -0.76 12.51
CA ALA A 92 3.32 0.25 13.47
C ALA A 92 4.16 1.54 13.34
N MET A 93 5.45 1.40 13.00
CA MET A 93 6.34 2.54 12.76
C MET A 93 5.94 3.30 11.49
N MET A 94 5.64 2.57 10.42
CA MET A 94 5.24 3.17 9.15
C MET A 94 3.85 3.81 9.22
N GLU A 95 2.91 3.21 9.95
CA GLU A 95 1.57 3.76 10.19
C GLU A 95 1.65 5.11 10.90
N ALA A 96 2.46 5.20 11.97
CA ALA A 96 2.64 6.44 12.71
C ALA A 96 3.28 7.54 11.84
N LEU A 97 4.31 7.18 11.05
CA LEU A 97 4.99 8.11 10.15
C LEU A 97 4.05 8.64 9.07
N LEU A 98 3.33 7.74 8.38
CA LEU A 98 2.43 8.13 7.29
C LEU A 98 1.20 8.88 7.80
N GLY A 99 0.72 8.57 9.01
CA GLY A 99 -0.31 9.35 9.68
C GLY A 99 0.10 10.80 9.92
N LEU A 100 1.33 11.04 10.40
CA LEU A 100 1.86 12.39 10.54
C LEU A 100 2.09 13.06 9.18
N PHE A 101 2.60 12.30 8.20
CA PHE A 101 2.85 12.81 6.86
C PHE A 101 1.57 13.33 6.18
N ALA A 102 0.49 12.54 6.20
CA ALA A 102 -0.80 12.92 5.61
C ALA A 102 -1.45 14.13 6.30
N GLN A 103 -1.19 14.34 7.60
CA GLN A 103 -1.67 15.54 8.30
C GLN A 103 -0.91 16.82 7.89
N VAL A 104 0.37 16.69 7.55
CA VAL A 104 1.25 17.83 7.25
C VAL A 104 1.28 18.16 5.76
N PHE A 105 1.22 17.16 4.89
CA PHE A 105 1.33 17.34 3.45
C PHE A 105 -0.07 17.51 2.82
N PRO A 106 -0.41 18.70 2.30
CA PRO A 106 -1.74 18.95 1.75
C PRO A 106 -1.98 18.15 0.47
N GLY A 107 -3.18 17.57 0.34
CA GLY A 107 -3.59 16.81 -0.83
C GLY A 107 -3.11 15.36 -0.83
N VAL A 108 -2.66 14.85 0.31
CA VAL A 108 -2.32 13.44 0.50
C VAL A 108 -3.15 12.88 1.65
N SER A 109 -3.82 11.77 1.39
CA SER A 109 -4.56 11.00 2.37
C SER A 109 -3.90 9.64 2.59
N ALA A 110 -3.90 9.17 3.84
CA ALA A 110 -3.38 7.86 4.22
C ALA A 110 -4.47 7.06 4.93
N GLY A 111 -4.50 5.75 4.70
CA GLY A 111 -5.41 4.84 5.38
C GLY A 111 -4.96 3.39 5.29
N LEU A 112 -5.60 2.54 6.06
CA LEU A 112 -5.34 1.11 6.14
C LEU A 112 -6.33 0.36 5.23
N ALA A 113 -5.84 -0.62 4.49
CA ALA A 113 -6.70 -1.51 3.70
C ALA A 113 -6.28 -2.97 3.90
N LEU A 114 -7.22 -3.89 3.68
CA LEU A 114 -6.89 -5.30 3.47
C LEU A 114 -6.37 -5.44 2.03
N CYS A 115 -5.23 -6.11 1.88
CA CYS A 115 -4.64 -6.42 0.59
C CYS A 115 -4.69 -7.92 0.30
N GLY A 116 -5.38 -8.31 -0.76
CA GLY A 116 -5.25 -9.65 -1.33
C GLY A 116 -4.04 -9.69 -2.27
N VAL A 117 -3.18 -10.70 -2.14
CA VAL A 117 -2.09 -10.97 -3.08
C VAL A 117 -2.46 -12.20 -3.91
N TRP A 118 -2.60 -12.01 -5.21
CA TRP A 118 -3.12 -13.02 -6.13
C TRP A 118 -2.06 -13.48 -7.14
N ASP A 119 -2.07 -14.77 -7.47
CA ASP A 119 -1.44 -15.32 -8.67
C ASP A 119 -2.55 -15.78 -9.62
N ARG A 120 -2.89 -14.92 -10.58
CA ARG A 120 -3.95 -15.10 -11.59
C ARG A 120 -5.34 -15.27 -10.99
N PHE A 121 -5.66 -16.46 -10.51
CA PHE A 121 -6.98 -16.80 -9.94
C PHE A 121 -6.86 -17.40 -8.54
N MET A 122 -5.64 -17.54 -8.03
CA MET A 122 -5.36 -18.11 -6.73
C MET A 122 -4.96 -16.98 -5.78
N LEU A 123 -5.71 -16.83 -4.69
CA LEU A 123 -5.30 -16.00 -3.57
C LEU A 123 -4.11 -16.69 -2.88
N VAL A 124 -2.95 -16.05 -2.93
CA VAL A 124 -1.69 -16.57 -2.40
C VAL A 124 -1.47 -16.08 -0.99
N ASP A 125 -1.84 -14.83 -0.70
CA ASP A 125 -1.66 -14.21 0.60
C ASP A 125 -2.70 -13.11 0.87
N GLU A 126 -2.92 -12.79 2.13
CA GLU A 126 -3.71 -11.63 2.57
C GLU A 126 -2.91 -10.87 3.61
N CYS A 127 -2.71 -9.58 3.41
CA CYS A 127 -1.97 -8.75 4.35
C CYS A 127 -2.64 -7.40 4.56
N LYS A 128 -2.37 -6.80 5.71
CA LYS A 128 -2.76 -5.42 5.98
C LYS A 128 -1.75 -4.49 5.32
N VAL A 129 -2.26 -3.46 4.64
CA VAL A 129 -1.42 -2.47 3.96
C VAL A 129 -1.79 -1.06 4.37
N ILE A 130 -0.81 -0.17 4.26
CA ILE A 130 -1.00 1.28 4.37
C ILE A 130 -1.02 1.83 2.95
N VAL A 131 -2.13 2.48 2.60
CA VAL A 131 -2.34 3.10 1.29
C VAL A 131 -2.22 4.60 1.45
N LEU A 132 -1.28 5.19 0.73
CA LEU A 132 -1.13 6.63 0.57
C LEU A 132 -1.69 7.02 -0.78
N VAL A 133 -2.55 8.03 -0.81
CA VAL A 133 -3.28 8.45 -2.00
C VAL A 133 -3.18 9.96 -2.15
N GLY A 134 -2.93 10.42 -3.38
CA GLY A 134 -3.03 11.83 -3.74
C GLY A 134 -4.48 12.21 -4.03
N ASP A 135 -5.03 13.15 -3.28
CA ASP A 135 -6.44 13.57 -3.38
C ASP A 135 -6.71 14.47 -4.60
N SER A 136 -5.69 14.80 -5.38
CA SER A 136 -5.78 15.77 -6.48
C SER A 136 -4.83 15.45 -7.63
N PHE A 137 -5.35 15.55 -8.86
CA PHE A 137 -4.57 15.46 -10.11
C PHE A 137 -3.45 16.51 -10.23
N LEU A 138 -3.51 17.58 -9.42
CA LEU A 138 -2.51 18.66 -9.39
C LEU A 138 -1.42 18.43 -8.36
N LEU A 139 -1.46 17.31 -7.64
CA LEU A 139 -0.42 16.97 -6.68
C LEU A 139 0.93 16.88 -7.41
N ASN A 140 1.94 17.57 -6.88
CA ASN A 140 3.28 17.43 -7.38
C ASN A 140 3.91 16.16 -6.79
N GLU A 141 3.83 15.07 -7.53
CA GLU A 141 4.28 13.73 -7.14
C GLU A 141 5.76 13.73 -6.75
N SER A 142 6.63 14.36 -7.56
CA SER A 142 8.06 14.46 -7.26
C SER A 142 8.35 15.14 -5.92
N LYS A 143 7.64 16.25 -5.60
CA LYS A 143 7.78 16.93 -4.30
C LYS A 143 7.27 16.09 -3.15
N CYS A 144 6.17 15.37 -3.34
CA CYS A 144 5.63 14.46 -2.35
C CYS A 144 6.63 13.35 -2.03
N LEU A 145 7.20 12.70 -3.06
CA LEU A 145 8.21 11.65 -2.89
C LEU A 145 9.49 12.17 -2.25
N MET A 146 9.92 13.41 -2.56
CA MET A 146 11.10 14.01 -1.93
C MET A 146 10.83 14.26 -0.44
N ALA A 147 9.70 14.88 -0.09
CA ALA A 147 9.33 15.13 1.30
C ALA A 147 9.16 13.84 2.10
N LEU A 148 8.53 12.82 1.50
CA LEU A 148 8.39 11.50 2.11
C LEU A 148 9.75 10.87 2.38
N GLN A 149 10.66 10.88 1.40
CA GLN A 149 12.00 10.35 1.55
C GLN A 149 12.77 11.07 2.67
N GLU A 150 12.68 12.40 2.77
CA GLU A 150 13.34 13.17 3.83
C GLU A 150 12.85 12.75 5.23
N ILE A 151 11.54 12.62 5.41
CA ILE A 151 10.92 12.23 6.68
C ILE A 151 11.29 10.78 7.04
N MET A 152 11.25 9.87 6.07
CA MET A 152 11.67 8.48 6.28
C MET A 152 13.17 8.41 6.63
N THR A 153 14.01 9.23 6.01
CA THR A 153 15.46 9.27 6.32
C THR A 153 15.72 9.80 7.73
N ALA A 154 14.93 10.77 8.19
CA ALA A 154 15.03 11.30 9.54
C ALA A 154 14.57 10.30 10.62
N THR A 155 13.65 9.40 10.27
CA THR A 155 13.03 8.46 11.20
C THR A 155 13.69 7.08 11.20
N ALA A 156 14.28 6.65 10.08
CA ALA A 156 14.93 5.36 9.96
C ALA A 156 16.21 5.28 10.81
N THR A 157 16.29 4.27 11.68
CA THR A 157 17.43 3.99 12.56
C THR A 157 18.72 3.66 11.79
N ASP A 158 18.60 2.91 10.69
CA ASP A 158 19.73 2.40 9.90
C ASP A 158 19.97 3.13 8.56
N LYS A 159 19.22 4.20 8.29
CA LYS A 159 19.22 4.93 7.00
C LYS A 159 19.05 4.03 5.75
N GLY A 160 18.45 2.85 5.91
CA GLY A 160 18.27 1.87 4.83
C GLY A 160 19.54 1.12 4.40
N SER A 161 20.64 1.19 5.17
CA SER A 161 21.91 0.54 4.81
C SER A 161 21.88 -0.99 4.98
N SER A 162 21.31 -1.48 6.08
CA SER A 162 21.10 -2.91 6.35
C SER A 162 20.12 -3.55 5.37
N SER A 163 19.30 -2.73 4.71
CA SER A 163 18.24 -3.19 3.83
C SER A 163 18.74 -3.91 2.58
N PHE A 164 19.75 -3.37 1.90
CA PHE A 164 20.28 -4.00 0.69
C PHE A 164 20.97 -5.33 1.02
N PHE A 165 21.68 -5.39 2.15
CA PHE A 165 22.29 -6.62 2.63
C PHE A 165 21.25 -7.68 3.00
N ALA A 166 20.18 -7.30 3.71
CA ALA A 166 19.13 -8.25 4.07
C ALA A 166 18.47 -8.89 2.83
N GLU A 167 18.29 -8.13 1.75
CA GLU A 167 17.79 -8.64 0.47
C GLU A 167 18.78 -9.57 -0.21
N GLN A 168 20.03 -9.13 -0.40
CA GLN A 168 21.06 -9.89 -1.12
C GLN A 168 21.37 -11.25 -0.47
N PHE A 169 21.24 -11.35 0.85
CA PHE A 169 21.52 -12.57 1.60
C PHE A 169 20.27 -13.40 1.94
N GLY A 170 19.09 -13.02 1.44
CA GLY A 170 17.85 -13.77 1.64
C GLY A 170 17.37 -13.80 3.11
N TYR A 171 17.79 -12.84 3.93
CA TYR A 171 17.37 -12.73 5.33
C TYR A 171 16.00 -12.09 5.50
N ARG A 172 15.39 -11.62 4.41
CA ARG A 172 14.05 -11.03 4.43
C ARG A 172 12.99 -12.11 4.41
N ARG A 173 12.07 -11.99 5.35
CA ARG A 173 10.85 -12.76 5.38
C ARG A 173 9.99 -12.32 4.21
N PHE A 174 9.22 -13.25 3.64
CA PHE A 174 8.12 -12.93 2.73
C PHE A 174 7.13 -11.99 3.43
N SER A 175 6.05 -11.62 2.76
CA SER A 175 4.86 -10.93 3.30
C SER A 175 4.15 -11.72 4.42
N ILE A 176 4.89 -12.29 5.36
CA ILE A 176 4.32 -12.88 6.56
C ILE A 176 3.71 -11.70 7.32
N PRO A 177 2.39 -11.70 7.58
CA PRO A 177 1.76 -10.67 8.38
C PRO A 177 2.53 -10.52 9.68
N PHE A 178 2.83 -9.28 10.07
CA PHE A 178 3.46 -9.04 11.35
C PHE A 178 2.63 -9.69 12.45
N GLU A 179 3.29 -10.30 13.43
CA GLU A 179 2.72 -11.18 14.47
C GLU A 179 1.57 -10.53 15.28
N THR A 180 1.31 -9.23 15.07
CA THR A 180 0.26 -8.41 15.66
C THR A 180 -0.98 -8.19 14.78
N ASP A 181 -1.00 -8.61 13.52
CA ASP A 181 -2.14 -8.44 12.62
C ASP A 181 -3.10 -9.65 12.69
N ASP A 182 -4.22 -9.46 13.38
CA ASP A 182 -5.36 -10.36 13.31
C ASP A 182 -6.18 -10.01 12.04
N ILE A 183 -5.73 -10.52 10.89
CA ILE A 183 -6.42 -10.37 9.60
C ILE A 183 -7.87 -10.87 9.69
N THR A 184 -8.10 -11.90 10.50
CA THR A 184 -9.43 -12.43 10.80
C THR A 184 -10.33 -11.41 11.48
N SER A 185 -9.81 -10.56 12.39
CA SER A 185 -10.61 -9.49 13.00
C SER A 185 -11.05 -8.42 12.00
N LEU A 186 -10.20 -8.12 11.03
CA LEU A 186 -10.46 -7.17 9.94
C LEU A 186 -11.50 -7.73 8.97
N SER A 187 -11.35 -8.99 8.55
CA SER A 187 -12.31 -9.65 7.67
C SER A 187 -13.66 -9.88 8.35
N ILE A 188 -13.68 -10.22 9.64
CA ILE A 188 -14.92 -10.31 10.43
C ILE A 188 -15.61 -8.95 10.51
N SER A 189 -14.87 -7.87 10.78
CA SER A 189 -15.45 -6.52 10.84
C SER A 189 -16.06 -6.12 9.49
N LYS A 190 -15.37 -6.41 8.39
CA LYS A 190 -15.85 -6.17 7.03
C LYS A 190 -17.09 -7.01 6.70
N MET A 191 -17.06 -8.31 6.97
CA MET A 191 -18.19 -9.21 6.71
C MET A 191 -19.42 -8.88 7.56
N LEU A 192 -19.24 -8.51 8.83
CA LEU A 192 -20.33 -8.06 9.69
C LEU A 192 -20.97 -6.78 9.12
N PHE A 193 -20.16 -5.84 8.63
CA PHE A 193 -20.65 -4.63 8.00
C PHE A 193 -21.38 -4.91 6.67
N ASP A 194 -20.84 -5.75 5.80
CA ASP A 194 -21.47 -6.12 4.52
C ASP A 194 -22.81 -6.84 4.73
N PHE A 195 -22.95 -7.59 5.84
CA PHE A 195 -24.22 -8.20 6.25
C PHE A 195 -25.25 -7.18 6.78
N GLU A 196 -24.79 -6.02 7.24
CA GLU A 196 -25.61 -4.99 7.88
C GLU A 196 -26.17 -3.99 6.86
N LEU A 197 -27.29 -4.41 6.25
CA LEU A 197 -28.26 -3.51 5.62
C LEU A 197 -28.65 -2.35 6.56
N ASP A 198 -29.07 -1.22 5.96
CA ASP A 198 -29.42 0.08 6.59
C ASP A 198 -30.23 0.04 7.91
N ALA A 199 -30.87 -1.07 8.23
CA ALA A 199 -31.65 -1.30 9.44
C ALA A 199 -30.82 -1.35 10.75
N THR A 200 -29.56 -1.80 10.72
CA THR A 200 -28.72 -1.96 11.93
C THR A 200 -27.74 -0.80 12.19
N ARG A 201 -27.61 0.13 11.24
CA ARG A 201 -26.79 1.36 11.35
C ARG A 201 -27.12 2.22 12.58
N ALA A 202 -28.39 2.27 12.98
CA ALA A 202 -28.82 3.07 14.14
C ALA A 202 -28.33 2.52 15.48
N LEU A 203 -27.98 1.23 15.55
CA LEU A 203 -27.53 0.53 16.76
C LEU A 203 -26.01 0.46 16.88
N LEU A 204 -25.30 0.36 15.74
CA LEU A 204 -23.86 0.14 15.73
C LEU A 204 -23.03 1.40 15.44
N GLY A 205 -23.67 2.46 14.95
CA GLY A 205 -23.02 3.74 14.67
C GLY A 205 -22.46 3.83 13.25
N PRO A 206 -21.77 4.93 12.91
CA PRO A 206 -21.16 5.11 11.60
C PRO A 206 -20.02 4.11 11.38
N PRO A 207 -19.74 3.70 10.12
CA PRO A 207 -18.64 2.79 9.82
C PRO A 207 -17.30 3.37 10.29
N PRO A 208 -16.36 2.54 10.78
CA PRO A 208 -14.99 2.97 11.07
C PRO A 208 -14.18 3.25 9.78
N GLU A 209 -14.72 2.84 8.64
CA GLU A 209 -14.14 3.00 7.32
C GLU A 209 -14.46 4.38 6.72
N VAL A 210 -13.47 4.97 6.07
CA VAL A 210 -13.55 6.23 5.33
C VAL A 210 -13.59 5.91 3.85
N SER A 211 -14.38 6.68 3.10
CA SER A 211 -14.45 6.51 1.65
C SER A 211 -13.14 6.87 0.96
N LEU A 212 -12.62 5.92 0.18
CA LEU A 212 -11.48 6.17 -0.72
C LEU A 212 -11.82 7.32 -1.68
N PRO A 213 -10.87 8.21 -2.02
CA PRO A 213 -11.13 9.28 -2.98
C PRO A 213 -11.69 8.75 -4.31
N ASP A 214 -12.69 9.43 -4.87
CA ASP A 214 -13.46 8.98 -6.05
C ASP A 214 -12.60 8.68 -7.29
N ILE A 215 -11.38 9.21 -7.34
CA ILE A 215 -10.40 8.95 -8.41
C ILE A 215 -9.93 7.48 -8.39
N PHE A 216 -9.89 6.87 -7.21
CA PHE A 216 -9.39 5.51 -7.00
C PHE A 216 -10.49 4.49 -6.76
N ARG A 217 -11.74 4.94 -6.63
CA ARG A 217 -12.88 4.06 -6.45
C ARG A 217 -13.15 3.27 -7.71
N GLU A 218 -13.28 1.96 -7.54
CA GLU A 218 -13.92 1.13 -8.55
C GLU A 218 -15.39 1.59 -8.66
N ARG A 219 -15.76 2.11 -9.83
CA ARG A 219 -17.17 2.37 -10.12
C ARG A 219 -17.81 1.03 -10.43
N ASP A 220 -18.62 0.53 -9.50
CA ASP A 220 -19.54 -0.57 -9.77
C ASP A 220 -20.34 -0.25 -11.04
N GLN A 221 -20.13 -1.04 -12.08
CA GLN A 221 -21.02 -1.14 -13.25
C GLN A 221 -21.72 -2.49 -13.22
#